data_AF-A0A9E5UZX9-F1
#
_entry.id   AF-A0A9E5UZX9-F1
#
_cell.length_a   1.000
_cell.length_b   1.000
_cell.length_c   1.000
_cell.angle_alpha   90.00
_cell.angle_beta   90.00
_cell.angle_gamma   90.00
#
_symmetry.space_group_name_H-M   'P 1'
#
loop_
_entity.id
_entity.type
_entity.pdbx_description
1 polymer ?
#
loop_
_entity_poly.entity_id
_entity_poly.type
_entity_poly.pdbx_seq_one_letter_code
_entity_poly.pdbx_strand_id
1 'polypeptide(L)'
;MSKESYKNKMDSIKRDIARKRAEITSWNDKIKDCQAKKKQQREYYSKLIKAARDSSSKASHRSTMNSSLKSIDYSIASYRSNIANIKRGIESLQTALKNTQEAYKKVK
;
A
#
# COMPACT_ATOMS: atom_id res chain seq x y z
N MET A 1 21.27 -17.47 26.04
CA MET A 1 21.63 -16.32 25.18
C MET A 1 22.34 -15.28 26.02
N SER A 2 23.40 -14.64 25.49
CA SER A 2 24.08 -13.53 26.16
C SER A 2 23.30 -12.21 26.00
N LYS A 3 23.60 -11.21 26.85
CA LYS A 3 23.07 -9.84 26.69
C LYS A 3 23.34 -9.28 25.29
N GLU A 4 24.51 -9.57 24.73
CA GLU A 4 24.89 -9.14 23.39
C GLU A 4 24.02 -9.79 22.30
N SER A 5 23.74 -11.09 22.43
CA SER A 5 22.83 -11.80 21.51
C SER A 5 21.41 -11.20 21.52
N TYR A 6 20.89 -10.81 22.69
CA TYR A 6 19.60 -10.12 22.80
C TYR A 6 19.62 -8.74 22.15
N LYS A 7 20.67 -7.93 22.35
CA LYS A 7 20.82 -6.62 21.70
C LYS A 7 20.79 -6.76 20.18
N ASN A 8 21.59 -7.67 19.64
CA ASN A 8 21.63 -7.96 18.20
C ASN A 8 20.26 -8.38 17.65
N LYS A 9 19.53 -9.23 18.39
CA LYS A 9 18.17 -9.63 18.03
C LYS A 9 17.19 -8.44 18.03
N MET A 10 17.22 -7.60 19.06
CA MET A 10 16.38 -6.40 19.14
C MET A 10 16.65 -5.45 17.97
N ASP A 11 17.92 -5.23 17.63
CA ASP A 11 18.28 -4.34 16.53
C ASP A 11 17.90 -4.90 15.17
N SER A 12 17.99 -6.22 14.99
CA SER A 12 17.43 -6.88 13.80
C SER A 12 15.93 -6.64 13.66
N ILE A 13 15.16 -6.83 14.74
CA ILE A 13 13.71 -6.62 14.73
C ILE A 13 13.38 -5.15 14.41
N LYS A 14 14.10 -4.18 14.99
CA LYS A 14 13.93 -2.76 14.67
C LYS A 14 14.19 -2.46 13.19
N ARG A 15 15.25 -3.04 12.60
CA ARG A 15 15.54 -2.89 11.16
C ARG A 15 14.42 -3.47 10.29
N ASP A 16 13.87 -4.62 10.67
CA ASP A 16 12.77 -5.23 9.93
C ASP A 16 11.48 -4.39 10.00
N ILE A 17 11.17 -3.82 11.17
CA ILE A 17 10.06 -2.87 11.32
C ILE A 17 10.29 -1.64 10.42
N ALA A 18 11.49 -1.07 10.41
CA ALA A 18 11.83 0.07 9.58
C ALA A 18 11.66 -0.23 8.09
N ARG A 19 12.14 -1.40 7.62
CA ARG A 19 11.97 -1.86 6.24
C ARG A 19 10.51 -1.97 5.85
N LYS A 20 9.69 -2.61 6.70
CA LYS A 20 8.24 -2.73 6.47
C LYS A 20 7.52 -1.39 6.44
N ARG A 21 7.95 -0.41 7.26
CA ARG A 21 7.42 0.96 7.18
C ARG A 21 7.75 1.62 5.85
N ALA A 22 8.97 1.44 5.34
CA ALA A 22 9.35 1.93 4.01
C ALA A 22 8.52 1.26 2.89
N GLU A 23 8.24 -0.04 2.99
CA GLU A 23 7.34 -0.73 2.07
C GLU A 23 5.92 -0.12 2.08
N ILE A 24 5.38 0.22 3.26
CA ILE A 24 4.07 0.91 3.36
C ILE A 24 4.12 2.26 2.63
N THR A 25 5.19 3.04 2.79
CA THR A 25 5.36 4.31 2.07
C THR A 25 5.34 4.09 0.56
N SER A 26 6.10 3.12 0.05
CA SER A 26 6.12 2.78 -1.38
C SER A 26 4.74 2.38 -1.91
N TRP A 27 3.96 1.58 -1.16
CA TRP A 27 2.60 1.23 -1.55
C TRP A 27 1.64 2.42 -1.53
N ASN A 28 1.78 3.33 -0.56
CA ASN A 28 1.00 4.56 -0.54
C ASN A 28 1.28 5.46 -1.74
N ASP A 29 2.54 5.56 -2.18
CA ASP A 29 2.88 6.34 -3.37
C ASP A 29 2.28 5.72 -4.63
N LYS A 30 2.30 4.39 -4.76
CA LYS A 30 1.57 3.70 -5.84
C LYS A 30 0.06 3.98 -5.82
N ILE A 31 -0.55 4.08 -4.64
CA ILE A 31 -1.97 4.47 -4.51
C ILE A 31 -2.19 5.90 -5.00
N LYS A 32 -1.33 6.85 -4.63
CA LYS A 32 -1.42 8.24 -5.10
C LYS A 32 -1.30 8.32 -6.62
N ASP A 33 -0.37 7.58 -7.21
CA ASP A 33 -0.20 7.50 -8.67
C ASP A 33 -1.45 6.94 -9.35
N CYS A 34 -2.04 5.87 -8.81
CA CYS A 34 -3.31 5.33 -9.30
C CYS A 34 -4.45 6.37 -9.20
N GLN A 35 -4.53 7.12 -8.11
CA GLN A 35 -5.52 8.18 -7.94
C GLN A 35 -5.34 9.31 -8.95
N ALA A 36 -4.10 9.72 -9.21
CA ALA A 36 -3.78 10.71 -10.23
C ALA A 36 -4.17 10.22 -11.63
N LYS A 37 -3.80 8.97 -11.98
CA LYS A 37 -4.21 8.32 -13.24
C LYS A 37 -5.73 8.23 -13.37
N LYS A 38 -6.44 7.91 -12.27
CA LYS A 38 -7.90 7.87 -12.23
C LYS A 38 -8.52 9.22 -12.59
N LYS A 39 -7.95 10.31 -12.05
CA LYS A 39 -8.38 11.68 -12.35
C LYS A 39 -8.14 12.03 -13.83
N GLN A 40 -6.94 11.76 -14.33
CA GLN A 40 -6.58 12.00 -15.74
C GLN A 40 -7.50 11.22 -16.71
N GLN A 41 -7.78 9.95 -16.41
CA GLN A 41 -8.71 9.11 -17.17
C GLN A 41 -10.12 9.70 -17.25
N ARG A 42 -10.65 10.20 -16.12
CA ARG A 42 -11.96 10.86 -16.08
C ARG A 42 -11.99 12.12 -16.95
N GLU A 43 -10.97 12.96 -16.83
CA GLU A 43 -10.89 14.20 -17.59
C GLU A 43 -10.77 13.94 -19.10
N TYR A 44 -9.93 12.98 -19.48
CA TYR A 44 -9.76 12.57 -20.88
C TYR A 44 -11.08 12.08 -21.50
N TYR A 45 -11.74 11.09 -20.90
CA TYR A 45 -12.99 10.57 -21.44
C TYR A 45 -14.14 11.57 -21.34
N SER A 46 -14.17 12.45 -20.33
CA SER A 46 -15.15 13.53 -20.26
C SER A 46 -15.06 14.46 -21.47
N LYS A 47 -13.83 14.81 -21.92
CA LYS A 47 -13.63 15.60 -23.14
C LYS A 47 -14.13 14.87 -24.39
N LEU A 48 -13.82 13.58 -24.54
CA LEU A 48 -14.30 12.77 -25.67
C LEU A 48 -15.82 12.67 -25.71
N ILE A 49 -16.46 12.43 -24.56
CA ILE A 49 -17.93 12.36 -24.46
C ILE A 49 -18.58 13.70 -24.84
N LYS A 50 -17.99 14.82 -24.45
CA LYS A 50 -18.47 16.16 -24.83
C LYS A 50 -18.30 16.45 -26.33
N ALA A 51 -17.20 16.00 -26.92
CA ALA A 51 -16.89 16.21 -28.33
C ALA A 51 -17.68 15.28 -29.29
N ALA A 52 -18.10 14.11 -28.81
CA ALA A 52 -18.87 13.16 -29.60
C ALA A 52 -20.22 13.75 -30.04
N ARG A 53 -20.58 13.54 -31.31
CA ARG A 53 -21.83 14.05 -31.88
C ARG A 53 -23.00 13.14 -31.57
N ASP A 54 -22.83 11.85 -31.84
CA ASP A 54 -23.87 10.83 -31.70
C ASP A 54 -23.88 10.17 -30.30
N SER A 55 -25.02 9.57 -29.97
CA SER A 55 -25.25 8.88 -28.69
C SER A 55 -24.43 7.59 -28.56
N SER A 56 -24.19 6.88 -29.66
CA SER A 56 -23.46 5.61 -29.67
C SER A 56 -21.99 5.81 -29.30
N SER A 57 -21.32 6.80 -29.87
CA SER A 57 -19.95 7.20 -29.53
C SER A 57 -19.84 7.63 -28.06
N LYS A 58 -20.81 8.42 -27.56
CA LYS A 58 -20.88 8.80 -26.14
C LYS A 58 -20.99 7.58 -25.24
N ALA A 59 -21.85 6.62 -25.59
CA ALA A 59 -22.03 5.39 -24.83
C ALA A 59 -20.75 4.54 -24.82
N SER A 60 -20.10 4.40 -25.97
CA SER A 60 -18.82 3.70 -26.12
C SER A 60 -17.74 4.31 -25.20
N HIS A 61 -17.53 5.63 -25.28
CA HIS A 61 -16.56 6.31 -24.41
C HIS A 61 -16.88 6.17 -22.92
N ARG A 62 -18.16 6.23 -22.52
CA ARG A 62 -18.57 5.98 -21.13
C ARG A 62 -18.24 4.55 -20.69
N SER A 63 -18.50 3.57 -21.54
CA SER A 63 -18.19 2.17 -21.27
C SER A 63 -16.69 1.94 -21.07
N THR A 64 -15.85 2.48 -21.98
CA THR A 64 -14.40 2.37 -21.87
C THR A 64 -13.85 3.10 -20.64
N MET A 65 -14.38 4.29 -20.33
CA MET A 65 -14.05 5.02 -19.10
C MET A 65 -14.36 4.16 -17.87
N ASN A 66 -15.57 3.62 -17.76
CA ASN A 66 -16.00 2.83 -16.61
C ASN A 66 -15.12 1.59 -16.40
N SER A 67 -14.81 0.87 -17.47
CA SER A 67 -13.91 -0.29 -17.42
C SER A 67 -12.50 0.09 -16.95
N SER A 68 -11.96 1.20 -17.46
CA SER A 68 -10.65 1.71 -17.07
C SER A 68 -10.61 2.13 -15.59
N LEU A 69 -11.63 2.87 -15.13
CA LEU A 69 -11.72 3.31 -13.73
C LEU A 69 -11.88 2.12 -12.77
N LYS A 70 -12.66 1.11 -13.16
CA LYS A 70 -12.85 -0.12 -12.38
C LYS A 70 -11.54 -0.89 -12.21
N SER A 71 -10.74 -1.00 -13.28
CA SER A 71 -9.40 -1.60 -13.20
C SER A 71 -8.48 -0.87 -12.22
N ILE A 72 -8.46 0.47 -12.28
CA ILE A 72 -7.67 1.29 -11.34
C ILE A 72 -8.14 1.09 -9.89
N ASP A 73 -9.45 1.02 -9.67
CA ASP A 73 -10.01 0.78 -8.33
C ASP A 73 -9.61 -0.57 -7.76
N TYR A 74 -9.56 -1.63 -8.60
CA TYR A 74 -9.02 -2.92 -8.19
C TYR A 74 -7.54 -2.85 -7.79
N SER A 75 -6.71 -2.12 -8.54
CA SER A 75 -5.29 -1.93 -8.17
C SER A 75 -5.15 -1.22 -6.82
N ILE A 76 -5.91 -0.14 -6.58
CA ILE A 76 -5.89 0.59 -5.30
C ILE A 76 -6.33 -0.33 -4.15
N ALA A 77 -7.39 -1.13 -4.34
CA ALA A 77 -7.86 -2.07 -3.33
C ALA A 77 -6.79 -3.13 -3.00
N SER A 78 -6.13 -3.68 -4.02
CA SER A 78 -5.02 -4.63 -3.85
C SER A 78 -3.86 -4.02 -3.05
N TYR A 79 -3.44 -2.80 -3.37
CA TYR A 79 -2.36 -2.12 -2.64
C TYR A 79 -2.74 -1.83 -1.18
N ARG A 80 -3.99 -1.46 -0.90
CA ARG A 80 -4.49 -1.30 0.47
C ARG A 80 -4.45 -2.61 1.25
N SER A 81 -4.81 -3.72 0.61
CA SER A 81 -4.69 -5.06 1.22
C SER A 81 -3.24 -5.40 1.58
N ASN A 82 -2.30 -5.13 0.67
CA ASN A 82 -0.86 -5.31 0.95
C ASN A 82 -0.39 -4.47 2.14
N ILE A 83 -0.80 -3.20 2.23
CA ILE A 83 -0.48 -2.34 3.37
C ILE A 83 -1.05 -2.92 4.67
N ALA A 84 -2.29 -3.41 4.67
CA ALA A 84 -2.90 -4.02 5.85
C ALA A 84 -2.12 -5.27 6.31
N ASN A 85 -1.68 -6.11 5.37
CA ASN A 85 -0.85 -7.29 5.67
C ASN A 85 0.50 -6.89 6.28
N ILE A 86 1.15 -5.86 5.73
CA ILE A 86 2.43 -5.36 6.25
C ILE A 86 2.26 -4.80 7.66
N LYS A 87 1.16 -4.07 7.94
CA LYS A 87 0.84 -3.56 9.29
C LYS A 87 0.71 -4.69 10.32
N ARG A 88 -0.03 -5.76 10.01
CA ARG A 88 -0.11 -6.96 10.87
C ARG A 88 1.26 -7.60 11.12
N GLY A 89 2.12 -7.61 10.11
CA GLY A 89 3.51 -8.05 10.25
C GLY A 89 4.33 -7.16 11.19
N ILE A 90 4.14 -5.83 11.14
CA ILE A 90 4.78 -4.89 12.05
C ILE A 90 4.31 -5.11 13.50
N GLU A 91 3.02 -5.31 13.73
CA GLU A 91 2.47 -5.58 15.07
C GLU A 91 3.08 -6.85 15.67
N SER A 92 3.22 -7.90 14.86
CA SER A 92 3.88 -9.15 15.28
C SER A 92 5.35 -8.93 15.66
N LEU A 93 6.08 -8.12 14.88
CA LEU A 93 7.46 -7.75 15.18
C LEU A 93 7.57 -6.88 16.45
N GLN A 94 6.61 -5.99 16.69
CA GLN A 94 6.57 -5.17 17.91
C GLN A 94 6.38 -6.04 19.17
N THR A 95 5.49 -7.03 19.10
CA THR A 95 5.33 -8.03 20.17
C THR A 95 6.63 -8.81 20.39
N ALA A 96 7.28 -9.27 19.33
CA ALA A 96 8.56 -9.97 19.42
C ALA A 96 9.66 -9.09 20.03
N LEU A 97 9.70 -7.81 19.70
CA LEU A 97 10.62 -6.83 20.27
C LEU A 97 10.41 -6.69 21.77
N LYS A 98 9.16 -6.51 22.20
CA LYS A 98 8.80 -6.41 23.63
C LYS A 98 9.23 -7.66 24.41
N ASN A 99 8.90 -8.84 23.90
CA ASN A 99 9.28 -10.10 24.54
C ASN A 99 10.81 -10.25 24.63
N THR A 100 11.53 -9.83 23.59
CA THR A 100 13.01 -9.85 23.57
C THR A 100 13.59 -8.88 24.59
N GLN A 101 13.00 -7.68 24.75
CA GLN A 101 13.40 -6.70 25.77
C GLN A 101 13.16 -7.21 27.20
N GLU A 102 12.02 -7.86 27.45
CA GLU A 102 11.73 -8.45 28.75
C GLU A 102 12.69 -9.59 29.10
N ALA A 103 13.01 -10.45 28.13
CA ALA A 103 14.00 -11.51 28.31
C ALA A 103 15.40 -10.93 28.57
N TYR A 104 15.81 -9.89 27.84
CA TYR A 104 17.08 -9.19 28.07
C TYR A 104 17.25 -8.70 29.51
N LYS A 105 16.19 -8.11 30.09
CA LYS A 105 16.20 -7.60 31.48
C LYS A 105 16.42 -8.70 32.52
N LYS A 106 16.05 -9.95 32.19
CA LYS A 106 16.20 -11.11 33.09
C LYS A 106 17.56 -11.78 32.99
N VAL A 107 18.39 -11.42 32.01
CA VAL A 107 19.75 -11.94 31.88
C VAL A 107 20.64 -11.27 32.93
N LYS A 108 21.26 -12.07 33.80
CA LYS A 108 22.24 -11.61 34.78
C LYS A 108 23.49 -11.09 34.06
#